data_AF-A0A4P7NQI2-F1
#
_entry.id   AF-A0A4P7NQI2-F1
#
_cell.length_a   1.000
_cell.length_b   1.000
_cell.length_c   1.000
_cell.angle_alpha   90.00
_cell.angle_beta   90.00
_cell.angle_gamma   90.00
#
_symmetry.space_group_name_H-M   'P 1'
#
loop_
_entity.id
_entity.type
_entity.pdbx_description
1 polymer ?
#
loop_
_entity_poly.entity_id
_entity_poly.type
_entity_poly.pdbx_seq_one_letter_code
_entity_poly.pdbx_strand_id
1 'polypeptide(L)'
;MKFSTLFVAGNLALITNAFWRMECRARSGLARIDPLISPGEVAQHLHSIHGGGGFGDNATYDDLMASDCTSCAVTQDKSAYWHPSLFFQDATTGQFEIVQQEGGMLAYYLLFPNPGEKLIAFPKGFRMIAGDSLRRNYSEALGDVSKPDPEKSIWAKLGQTSQPDLQQRAIGFNCLNYAKAPEGSLSRHFLPDKAYLDANCADGVRFEQMFPSCWNGVDVDSPDHRSHVAYPDLVMTGNCPKSHPKRLISLFYEIIWNTAAFKGRNGRFVISNGDIQGFGYHADFMTGWDVDFLQNAADTCTNPSGRIQDCPLFNIQDDAKAGQCKIKLPDMMANENVTGPGLPALPGNVPIQVGPQPATDPNPPPAISVPSLPVMSYQPGATPTGDQYLPGQVFKQSEGVGAAAVQTPYPDPGDDGAGSVKAESEPAPAAAAPPPPPPPPPPPPSPPAPPPPPPPPVITPPPPPPTPVTREESNDGVRTEYITMGNLVQKIIWVEDIKYVTQFVDETVVATAGGPAPPPLVRRQLRHLQKHARAQ
;
A
#
# COMPACT_ATOMS: atom_id res chain seq x y z
N MET A 1 -63.57 -8.42 7.10
CA MET A 1 -62.26 -8.95 7.55
C MET A 1 -61.24 -7.84 7.40
N LYS A 2 -60.72 -7.30 8.50
CA LYS A 2 -59.62 -6.32 8.52
C LYS A 2 -58.34 -7.11 8.78
N PHE A 3 -57.41 -7.11 7.82
CA PHE A 3 -56.05 -7.60 8.07
C PHE A 3 -55.20 -6.42 8.52
N SER A 4 -54.74 -6.50 9.77
CA SER A 4 -53.83 -5.54 10.39
C SER A 4 -52.42 -6.05 10.16
N THR A 5 -51.65 -5.37 9.32
CA THR A 5 -50.22 -5.67 9.13
C THR A 5 -49.45 -5.01 10.27
N LEU A 6 -48.97 -5.81 11.22
CA LEU A 6 -48.02 -5.35 12.23
C LEU A 6 -46.68 -5.05 11.53
N PHE A 7 -46.27 -3.78 11.50
CA PHE A 7 -44.88 -3.42 11.26
C PHE A 7 -44.08 -3.79 12.52
N VAL A 8 -43.30 -4.86 12.44
CA VAL A 8 -42.21 -5.08 13.39
C VAL A 8 -41.09 -4.14 12.96
N ALA A 9 -40.98 -3.01 13.68
CA ALA A 9 -39.79 -2.16 13.62
C ALA A 9 -38.62 -2.93 14.26
N GLY A 10 -37.93 -3.71 13.43
CA GLY A 10 -36.61 -4.22 13.76
C GLY A 10 -35.67 -3.04 13.87
N ASN A 11 -35.30 -2.68 15.11
CA ASN A 11 -34.20 -1.79 15.39
C ASN A 11 -32.91 -2.52 14.96
N LEU A 12 -32.55 -2.41 13.68
CA LEU A 12 -31.13 -2.48 13.33
C LEU A 12 -30.50 -1.23 13.96
N ALA A 13 -29.72 -1.44 15.01
CA ALA A 13 -28.74 -0.45 15.42
C ALA A 13 -27.82 -0.21 14.21
N LEU A 14 -28.13 0.82 13.43
CA LEU A 14 -27.18 1.41 12.52
C LEU A 14 -26.08 1.96 13.43
N ILE A 15 -24.97 1.22 13.55
CA ILE A 15 -23.71 1.82 13.94
C ILE A 15 -23.44 2.88 12.88
N THR A 16 -23.78 4.12 13.20
CA THR A 16 -23.41 5.27 12.39
C THR A 16 -21.91 5.35 12.46
N ASN A 17 -21.24 4.78 11.46
CA ASN A 17 -19.80 4.90 11.30
C ASN A 17 -19.50 6.37 11.03
N ALA A 18 -19.22 7.07 12.11
CA ALA A 18 -18.81 8.44 12.17
C ALA A 18 -17.52 8.66 11.38
N PHE A 19 -17.33 9.83 10.76
CA PHE A 19 -16.10 10.19 10.05
C PHE A 19 -16.10 11.68 9.71
N TRP A 20 -14.99 12.18 9.14
CA TRP A 20 -14.96 13.47 8.44
C TRP A 20 -14.21 13.37 7.12
N ARG A 21 -14.48 14.32 6.22
CA ARG A 21 -13.83 14.48 4.92
C ARG A 21 -12.92 15.68 4.96
N MET A 22 -11.62 15.44 5.03
CA MET A 22 -10.63 16.51 4.98
C MET A 22 -10.52 17.04 3.55
N GLU A 23 -10.92 18.29 3.36
CA GLU A 23 -10.89 18.96 2.06
C GLU A 23 -9.51 19.59 1.82
N CYS A 24 -8.72 19.04 0.89
CA CYS A 24 -7.43 19.58 0.47
C CYS A 24 -7.53 20.05 -0.97
N ARG A 25 -8.26 21.16 -1.16
CA ARG A 25 -8.70 21.64 -2.49
C ARG A 25 -7.59 22.13 -3.40
N ALA A 26 -6.39 22.35 -2.86
CA ALA A 26 -5.21 22.70 -3.62
C ALA A 26 -4.05 21.75 -3.28
N ARG A 27 -3.18 21.57 -4.28
CA ARG A 27 -1.86 20.94 -4.08
C ARG A 27 -0.93 21.91 -3.33
N SER A 28 -0.24 21.40 -2.33
CA SER A 28 0.93 22.05 -1.75
C SER A 28 2.16 21.89 -2.64
N GLY A 29 2.23 20.82 -3.45
CA GLY A 29 3.32 20.59 -4.39
C GLY A 29 2.95 19.69 -5.56
N LEU A 30 3.77 19.76 -6.61
CA LEU A 30 3.74 18.86 -7.76
C LEU A 30 5.20 18.63 -8.19
N ALA A 31 5.79 17.52 -7.73
CA ALA A 31 7.21 17.27 -7.89
C ALA A 31 7.54 15.78 -7.72
N ARG A 32 8.74 15.37 -8.14
CA ARG A 32 9.27 14.01 -7.92
C ARG A 32 9.90 13.91 -6.53
N ILE A 33 9.09 14.12 -5.50
CA ILE A 33 9.48 14.06 -4.10
C ILE A 33 8.79 12.86 -3.46
N ASP A 34 9.57 12.02 -2.76
CA ASP A 34 9.07 10.89 -1.99
C ASP A 34 10.04 10.54 -0.85
N PRO A 35 9.83 11.06 0.37
CA PRO A 35 10.73 10.80 1.50
C PRO A 35 10.63 9.37 2.05
N LEU A 36 9.67 8.55 1.60
CA LEU A 36 9.56 7.14 2.02
C LEU A 36 10.36 6.23 1.08
N ILE A 37 10.25 6.44 -0.22
CA ILE A 37 10.93 5.59 -1.22
C ILE A 37 12.32 6.13 -1.60
N SER A 38 12.50 7.45 -1.66
CA SER A 38 13.72 8.11 -2.13
C SER A 38 14.14 9.26 -1.23
N PRO A 39 14.46 8.99 0.05
CA PRO A 39 14.80 10.04 1.02
C PRO A 39 16.04 10.83 0.60
N GLY A 40 15.88 12.15 0.43
CA GLY A 40 16.93 13.07 -0.01
C GLY A 40 17.31 12.98 -1.50
N GLU A 41 16.57 12.18 -2.28
CA GLU A 41 16.83 11.93 -3.69
C GLU A 41 15.62 12.30 -4.55
N VAL A 42 15.81 12.38 -5.87
CA VAL A 42 14.68 12.60 -6.77
C VAL A 42 13.90 11.30 -6.96
N ALA A 43 12.61 11.31 -6.66
CA ALA A 43 11.75 10.15 -6.82
C ALA A 43 11.65 9.70 -8.30
N GLN A 44 11.34 8.41 -8.47
CA GLN A 44 11.25 7.75 -9.77
C GLN A 44 10.18 8.38 -10.66
N HIS A 45 9.09 8.87 -10.07
CA HIS A 45 7.94 9.42 -10.78
C HIS A 45 7.31 10.60 -10.04
N LEU A 46 6.39 11.30 -10.73
CA LEU A 46 5.79 12.54 -10.23
C LEU A 46 4.66 12.29 -9.24
N HIS A 47 4.68 13.00 -8.11
CA HIS A 47 3.61 13.02 -7.13
C HIS A 47 2.84 14.35 -7.12
N SER A 48 1.51 14.25 -7.00
CA SER A 48 0.66 15.35 -6.55
C SER A 48 0.63 15.32 -5.02
N ILE A 49 1.00 16.45 -4.39
CA ILE A 49 1.24 16.53 -2.95
C ILE A 49 0.25 17.52 -2.33
N HIS A 50 -0.36 17.12 -1.22
CA HIS A 50 -1.32 17.89 -0.43
C HIS A 50 -0.92 17.89 1.05
N GLY A 51 -1.38 18.90 1.79
CA GLY A 51 -1.17 18.99 3.24
C GLY A 51 -0.12 20.03 3.65
N GLY A 52 0.68 19.72 4.68
CA GLY A 52 1.61 20.63 5.33
C GLY A 52 2.72 21.17 4.43
N GLY A 53 3.09 22.45 4.63
CA GLY A 53 4.16 23.12 3.87
C GLY A 53 5.59 22.64 4.21
N GLY A 54 5.78 21.95 5.34
CA GLY A 54 7.03 21.35 5.78
C GLY A 54 7.37 20.02 5.09
N PHE A 55 6.54 19.56 4.16
CA PHE A 55 6.86 18.38 3.35
C PHE A 55 8.02 18.66 2.39
N GLY A 56 8.87 17.65 2.18
CA GLY A 56 10.11 17.72 1.43
C GLY A 56 10.70 16.32 1.19
N ASP A 57 11.84 16.28 0.50
CA ASP A 57 12.57 15.07 0.11
C ASP A 57 13.11 14.23 1.27
N ASN A 58 13.32 14.82 2.44
CA ASN A 58 13.70 14.09 3.65
C ASN A 58 12.84 14.48 4.87
N ALA A 59 11.58 14.84 4.63
CA ALA A 59 10.69 15.32 5.68
C ALA A 59 10.48 14.28 6.79
N THR A 60 10.41 14.79 8.02
CA THR A 60 10.07 14.04 9.22
C THR A 60 8.73 14.51 9.80
N TYR A 61 8.23 13.82 10.82
CA TYR A 61 7.05 14.26 11.56
C TYR A 61 7.25 15.67 12.15
N ASP A 62 8.43 15.97 12.69
CA ASP A 62 8.66 17.28 13.33
C ASP A 62 8.66 18.41 12.28
N ASP A 63 9.14 18.15 11.05
CA ASP A 63 9.05 19.09 9.93
C ASP A 63 7.60 19.37 9.53
N LEU A 64 6.77 18.31 9.47
CA LEU A 64 5.33 18.46 9.20
C LEU A 64 4.65 19.26 10.30
N MET A 65 4.88 18.94 11.58
CA MET A 65 4.30 19.69 12.70
C MET A 65 4.76 21.15 12.75
N ALA A 66 5.97 21.45 12.28
CA ALA A 66 6.49 22.81 12.17
C ALA A 66 5.94 23.59 10.95
N SER A 67 5.02 23.01 10.17
CA SER A 67 4.46 23.67 8.99
C SER A 67 3.63 24.91 9.34
N ASP A 68 4.06 26.07 8.88
CA ASP A 68 3.33 27.34 9.02
C ASP A 68 1.99 27.37 8.24
N CYS A 69 1.81 26.45 7.29
CA CYS A 69 0.60 26.33 6.46
C CYS A 69 0.20 24.86 6.24
N THR A 70 -1.02 24.65 5.76
CA THR A 70 -1.49 23.38 5.21
C THR A 70 -2.41 23.69 4.03
N SER A 71 -2.40 22.85 2.98
CA SER A 71 -3.33 22.98 1.86
C SER A 71 -4.71 22.35 2.11
N CYS A 72 -4.92 21.84 3.32
CA CYS A 72 -6.18 21.25 3.78
C CYS A 72 -7.00 22.24 4.63
N ALA A 73 -8.32 22.06 4.66
CA ALA A 73 -9.24 23.01 5.29
C ALA A 73 -9.09 23.10 6.81
N VAL A 74 -8.76 21.99 7.50
CA VAL A 74 -8.53 22.01 8.96
C VAL A 74 -7.09 22.38 9.25
N THR A 75 -6.87 23.51 9.90
CA THR A 75 -5.53 24.08 10.12
C THR A 75 -4.65 23.27 11.07
N GLN A 76 -5.26 22.46 11.96
CA GLN A 76 -4.55 21.54 12.84
C GLN A 76 -3.94 20.35 12.09
N ASP A 77 -4.42 20.05 10.88
CA ASP A 77 -3.88 18.97 10.06
C ASP A 77 -2.66 19.43 9.27
N LYS A 78 -1.47 19.05 9.72
CA LYS A 78 -0.21 19.30 9.01
C LYS A 78 0.34 18.06 8.31
N SER A 79 -0.47 17.00 8.18
CA SER A 79 -0.06 15.75 7.54
C SER A 79 0.34 15.97 6.09
N ALA A 80 1.10 15.03 5.54
CA ALA A 80 1.42 14.98 4.12
C ALA A 80 0.68 13.81 3.47
N TYR A 81 0.05 14.12 2.33
CA TYR A 81 -0.71 13.19 1.52
C TYR A 81 -0.20 13.31 0.09
N TRP A 82 0.32 12.24 -0.49
CA TRP A 82 0.74 12.28 -1.88
C TRP A 82 0.42 11.00 -2.62
N HIS A 83 0.29 11.15 -3.93
CA HIS A 83 -0.08 10.06 -4.84
C HIS A 83 0.45 10.36 -6.26
N PRO A 84 0.58 9.35 -7.12
CA PRO A 84 0.96 9.53 -8.53
C PRO A 84 -0.01 10.45 -9.28
N SER A 85 0.52 11.27 -10.19
CA SER A 85 -0.27 12.19 -11.02
C SER A 85 -0.75 11.53 -12.31
N LEU A 86 -1.89 11.97 -12.85
CA LEU A 86 -2.43 11.50 -14.12
C LEU A 86 -1.98 12.40 -15.28
N PHE A 87 -1.52 11.78 -16.37
CA PHE A 87 -1.14 12.45 -17.62
C PHE A 87 -2.03 11.99 -18.78
N PHE A 88 -2.19 12.85 -19.77
CA PHE A 88 -2.71 12.50 -21.09
C PHE A 88 -1.56 12.44 -22.09
N GLN A 89 -1.42 11.30 -22.79
CA GLN A 89 -0.53 11.17 -23.93
C GLN A 89 -1.32 11.35 -25.22
N ASP A 90 -0.99 12.37 -25.98
CA ASP A 90 -1.60 12.66 -27.27
C ASP A 90 -1.12 11.66 -28.34
N ALA A 91 -2.06 11.03 -29.05
CA ALA A 91 -1.73 9.98 -30.03
C ALA A 91 -1.08 10.52 -31.31
N THR A 92 -1.27 11.81 -31.63
CA THR A 92 -0.72 12.42 -32.85
C THR A 92 0.71 12.87 -32.62
N THR A 93 1.00 13.49 -31.47
CA THR A 93 2.32 14.03 -31.16
C THR A 93 3.19 13.11 -30.32
N GLY A 94 2.59 12.16 -29.60
CA GLY A 94 3.25 11.33 -28.60
C GLY A 94 3.59 12.06 -27.29
N GLN A 95 3.29 13.36 -27.21
CA GLN A 95 3.64 14.23 -26.09
C GLN A 95 2.64 14.10 -24.94
N PHE A 96 3.12 14.46 -23.74
CA PHE A 96 2.36 14.37 -22.50
C PHE A 96 1.98 15.75 -21.96
N GLU A 97 0.84 15.79 -21.27
CA GLU A 97 0.42 16.91 -20.43
C GLU A 97 -0.32 16.39 -19.19
N ILE A 98 -0.23 17.11 -18.09
CA ILE A 98 -0.89 16.72 -16.85
C ILE A 98 -2.41 16.91 -16.96
N VAL A 99 -3.18 15.92 -16.50
CA VAL A 99 -4.63 16.06 -16.30
C VAL A 99 -4.84 16.85 -15.02
N GLN A 100 -5.71 17.85 -15.01
CA GLN A 100 -5.95 18.63 -13.79
C GLN A 100 -6.88 17.90 -12.83
N GLN A 101 -6.67 18.11 -11.53
CA GLN A 101 -7.60 17.65 -10.50
C GLN A 101 -8.80 18.60 -10.45
N GLU A 102 -10.01 18.05 -10.27
CA GLU A 102 -11.21 18.81 -9.95
C GLU A 102 -11.43 18.79 -8.43
N GLY A 103 -11.42 19.96 -7.80
CA GLY A 103 -11.65 20.08 -6.35
C GLY A 103 -10.53 19.57 -5.44
N GLY A 104 -9.36 19.20 -6.00
CA GLY A 104 -8.18 18.75 -5.26
C GLY A 104 -8.28 17.31 -4.78
N MET A 105 -7.91 17.07 -3.53
CA MET A 105 -7.99 15.77 -2.87
C MET A 105 -8.92 15.83 -1.65
N LEU A 106 -9.71 14.77 -1.44
CA LEU A 106 -10.37 14.50 -0.18
C LEU A 106 -9.66 13.36 0.55
N ALA A 107 -9.19 13.63 1.77
CA ALA A 107 -8.71 12.60 2.70
C ALA A 107 -9.81 12.29 3.73
N TYR A 108 -10.38 11.10 3.65
CA TYR A 108 -11.42 10.63 4.55
C TYR A 108 -10.78 10.00 5.79
N TYR A 109 -11.22 10.42 6.97
CA TYR A 109 -10.85 9.84 8.27
C TYR A 109 -12.02 9.01 8.79
N LEU A 110 -12.07 7.75 8.38
CA LEU A 110 -13.18 6.83 8.62
C LEU A 110 -13.03 6.12 9.97
N LEU A 111 -14.08 6.16 10.80
CA LEU A 111 -14.08 5.58 12.14
C LEU A 111 -14.84 4.25 12.11
N PHE A 112 -14.12 3.16 11.84
CA PHE A 112 -14.67 1.80 11.70
C PHE A 112 -14.18 0.81 12.79
N PRO A 113 -14.34 1.10 14.10
CA PRO A 113 -14.06 0.10 15.12
C PRO A 113 -15.12 -1.01 15.13
N ASN A 114 -14.71 -2.26 15.29
CA ASN A 114 -15.65 -3.32 15.64
C ASN A 114 -16.13 -3.17 17.10
N PRO A 115 -17.27 -3.78 17.48
CA PRO A 115 -17.71 -3.80 18.87
C PRO A 115 -16.60 -4.31 19.82
N GLY A 116 -16.21 -3.48 20.79
CA GLY A 116 -15.15 -3.80 21.74
C GLY A 116 -13.72 -3.45 21.29
N GLU A 117 -13.52 -3.03 20.03
CA GLU A 117 -12.26 -2.43 19.60
C GLU A 117 -12.18 -0.97 20.06
N LYS A 118 -10.97 -0.54 20.44
CA LYS A 118 -10.65 0.87 20.61
C LYS A 118 -10.09 1.40 19.30
N LEU A 119 -10.68 2.48 18.79
CA LEU A 119 -10.13 3.24 17.66
C LEU A 119 -8.94 4.08 18.13
N ILE A 120 -7.84 4.03 17.38
CA ILE A 120 -6.58 4.65 17.74
C ILE A 120 -6.18 5.67 16.67
N ALA A 121 -5.90 6.90 17.11
CA ALA A 121 -5.27 7.93 16.28
C ALA A 121 -3.86 7.51 15.85
N PHE A 122 -3.37 8.06 14.74
CA PHE A 122 -2.01 7.78 14.27
C PHE A 122 -0.96 8.20 15.31
N PRO A 123 -0.07 7.30 15.75
CA PRO A 123 1.01 7.65 16.68
C PRO A 123 1.95 8.72 16.10
N LYS A 124 2.71 9.41 16.96
CA LYS A 124 3.77 10.33 16.53
C LYS A 124 4.76 9.59 15.61
N GLY A 125 5.07 10.18 14.46
CA GLY A 125 5.99 9.58 13.47
C GLY A 125 5.36 8.56 12.53
N PHE A 126 4.05 8.31 12.65
CA PHE A 126 3.38 7.30 11.84
C PHE A 126 3.38 7.64 10.34
N ARG A 127 3.78 6.66 9.52
CA ARG A 127 3.80 6.80 8.06
C ARG A 127 3.60 5.44 7.38
N MET A 128 2.94 5.44 6.23
CA MET A 128 2.62 4.20 5.51
C MET A 128 2.40 4.43 4.02
N ILE A 129 2.54 3.36 3.26
CA ILE A 129 2.22 3.31 1.83
C ILE A 129 1.09 2.32 1.59
N ALA A 130 0.09 2.70 0.82
CA ALA A 130 -0.98 1.83 0.35
C ALA A 130 -0.88 1.64 -1.17
N GLY A 131 -1.08 0.41 -1.65
CA GLY A 131 -0.88 0.05 -3.06
C GLY A 131 0.56 -0.40 -3.38
N ASP A 132 0.81 -0.65 -4.65
CA ASP A 132 2.07 -1.19 -5.16
C ASP A 132 2.41 -0.56 -6.53
N SER A 133 3.38 0.34 -6.56
CA SER A 133 3.76 1.08 -7.77
C SER A 133 4.23 0.19 -8.93
N LEU A 134 4.70 -1.03 -8.64
CA LEU A 134 5.25 -1.94 -9.65
C LEU A 134 4.19 -2.90 -10.22
N ARG A 135 3.00 -2.99 -9.62
CA ARG A 135 1.98 -3.94 -10.08
C ARG A 135 1.42 -3.55 -11.45
N ARG A 136 1.30 -4.53 -12.36
CA ARG A 136 0.70 -4.35 -13.70
C ARG A 136 -0.32 -5.44 -14.05
N ASN A 137 -0.85 -6.12 -13.04
CA ASN A 137 -1.87 -7.15 -13.20
C ASN A 137 -2.91 -7.08 -12.09
N TYR A 138 -4.03 -7.76 -12.32
CA TYR A 138 -5.01 -8.12 -11.31
C TYR A 138 -4.93 -9.62 -11.05
N SER A 139 -5.01 -10.02 -9.79
CA SER A 139 -4.88 -11.42 -9.35
C SER A 139 -5.95 -12.29 -9.99
N GLU A 140 -5.55 -13.39 -10.64
CA GLU A 140 -6.49 -14.37 -11.18
C GLU A 140 -7.41 -14.94 -10.09
N ALA A 141 -6.92 -15.01 -8.85
CA ALA A 141 -7.71 -15.45 -7.70
C ALA A 141 -8.89 -14.51 -7.41
N LEU A 142 -8.82 -13.24 -7.81
CA LEU A 142 -9.89 -12.25 -7.67
C LEU A 142 -10.89 -12.26 -8.84
N GLY A 143 -10.59 -13.00 -9.92
CA GLY A 143 -11.47 -13.16 -11.07
C GLY A 143 -11.34 -12.05 -12.13
N ASP A 144 -12.38 -11.91 -12.96
CA ASP A 144 -12.44 -10.93 -14.03
C ASP A 144 -12.64 -9.51 -13.46
N VAL A 145 -11.62 -8.67 -13.61
CA VAL A 145 -11.60 -7.29 -13.11
C VAL A 145 -12.69 -6.38 -13.71
N SER A 146 -13.29 -6.79 -14.84
CA SER A 146 -14.41 -6.07 -15.45
C SER A 146 -15.75 -6.34 -14.75
N LYS A 147 -15.80 -7.33 -13.85
CA LYS A 147 -16.97 -7.68 -13.06
C LYS A 147 -16.92 -7.03 -11.69
N PRO A 148 -18.09 -6.71 -11.10
CA PRO A 148 -18.16 -6.34 -9.69
C PRO A 148 -17.59 -7.45 -8.82
N ASP A 149 -16.98 -7.05 -7.70
CA ASP A 149 -16.57 -8.00 -6.68
C ASP A 149 -17.74 -8.90 -6.23
N PRO A 150 -17.49 -10.18 -5.92
CA PRO A 150 -18.46 -11.01 -5.21
C PRO A 150 -18.85 -10.37 -3.88
N GLU A 151 -19.99 -10.79 -3.32
CA GLU A 151 -20.42 -10.30 -2.01
C GLU A 151 -19.30 -10.45 -0.97
N LYS A 152 -19.03 -9.40 -0.20
CA LYS A 152 -17.99 -9.36 0.85
C LYS A 152 -18.09 -10.54 1.82
N SER A 153 -19.31 -11.00 2.11
CA SER A 153 -19.63 -12.13 2.99
C SER A 153 -19.03 -13.48 2.55
N ILE A 154 -18.69 -13.64 1.27
CA ILE A 154 -18.15 -14.89 0.73
C ILE A 154 -16.65 -14.83 0.42
N TRP A 155 -15.99 -13.67 0.58
CA TRP A 155 -14.56 -13.52 0.25
C TRP A 155 -13.67 -14.53 0.98
N ALA A 156 -13.90 -14.76 2.27
CA ALA A 156 -13.15 -15.75 3.06
C ALA A 156 -13.35 -17.18 2.54
N LYS A 157 -14.57 -17.53 2.11
CA LYS A 157 -14.88 -18.85 1.53
C LYS A 157 -14.21 -19.05 0.17
N LEU A 158 -13.99 -17.96 -0.57
CA LEU A 158 -13.27 -17.94 -1.84
C LEU A 158 -11.74 -17.90 -1.65
N GLY A 159 -11.24 -17.78 -0.42
CA GLY A 159 -9.80 -17.61 -0.16
C GLY A 159 -9.24 -16.25 -0.60
N GLN A 160 -10.10 -15.25 -0.84
CA GLN A 160 -9.76 -13.94 -1.41
C GLN A 160 -9.52 -12.86 -0.33
N THR A 161 -9.00 -13.27 0.84
CA THR A 161 -8.75 -12.37 1.98
C THR A 161 -7.26 -12.31 2.35
N SER A 162 -6.37 -12.71 1.44
CA SER A 162 -4.94 -12.51 1.63
C SER A 162 -4.62 -11.01 1.56
N GLN A 163 -3.56 -10.56 2.24
CA GLN A 163 -3.18 -9.14 2.20
C GLN A 163 -2.90 -8.61 0.78
N PRO A 164 -2.23 -9.36 -0.12
CA PRO A 164 -2.09 -8.95 -1.53
C PRO A 164 -3.42 -8.84 -2.28
N ASP A 165 -4.40 -9.69 -1.99
CA ASP A 165 -5.73 -9.63 -2.61
C ASP A 165 -6.52 -8.41 -2.11
N LEU A 166 -6.49 -8.16 -0.80
CA LEU A 166 -7.13 -7.01 -0.17
C LEU A 166 -6.50 -5.69 -0.64
N GLN A 167 -5.17 -5.66 -0.82
CA GLN A 167 -4.46 -4.50 -1.35
C GLN A 167 -4.94 -4.13 -2.77
N GLN A 168 -5.23 -5.12 -3.62
CA GLN A 168 -5.76 -4.87 -4.97
C GLN A 168 -7.20 -4.36 -4.95
N ARG A 169 -8.02 -4.86 -4.00
CA ARG A 169 -9.39 -4.39 -3.77
C ARG A 169 -9.47 -3.02 -3.09
N ALA A 170 -8.35 -2.54 -2.55
CA ALA A 170 -8.25 -1.23 -1.91
C ALA A 170 -8.08 -0.06 -2.89
N ILE A 171 -8.06 -0.34 -4.20
CA ILE A 171 -7.91 0.66 -5.28
C ILE A 171 -9.24 0.79 -6.03
N GLY A 172 -9.64 2.01 -6.37
CA GLY A 172 -10.85 2.28 -7.15
C GLY A 172 -10.66 3.33 -8.24
N PHE A 173 -11.32 3.14 -9.38
CA PHE A 173 -11.37 4.06 -10.52
C PHE A 173 -12.81 4.29 -10.96
N ASN A 174 -13.53 5.06 -10.16
CA ASN A 174 -14.95 5.26 -10.34
C ASN A 174 -15.23 6.26 -11.47
N CYS A 175 -16.12 5.89 -12.37
CA CYS A 175 -16.55 6.72 -13.48
C CYS A 175 -17.55 7.78 -12.99
N LEU A 176 -17.23 9.07 -13.15
CA LEU A 176 -18.13 10.14 -12.73
C LEU A 176 -19.08 10.56 -13.84
N ASN A 177 -20.36 10.44 -13.55
CA ASN A 177 -21.45 10.92 -14.39
C ASN A 177 -22.62 11.32 -13.49
N TYR A 178 -22.73 12.61 -13.18
CA TYR A 178 -23.72 13.15 -12.25
C TYR A 178 -25.16 13.04 -12.76
N ALA A 179 -25.37 12.68 -14.04
CA ALA A 179 -26.67 12.35 -14.60
C ALA A 179 -27.08 10.87 -14.39
N LYS A 180 -26.21 10.03 -13.83
CA LYS A 180 -26.45 8.60 -13.58
C LYS A 180 -26.37 8.29 -12.07
N ALA A 181 -26.80 7.10 -11.70
CA ALA A 181 -26.56 6.59 -10.35
C ALA A 181 -25.03 6.51 -10.10
N PRO A 182 -24.55 7.00 -8.95
CA PRO A 182 -23.12 6.99 -8.65
C PRO A 182 -22.61 5.55 -8.45
N GLU A 183 -21.36 5.31 -8.88
CA GLU A 183 -20.64 4.08 -8.55
C GLU A 183 -20.28 4.06 -7.05
N GLY A 184 -20.35 2.89 -6.43
CA GLY A 184 -19.90 2.70 -5.05
C GLY A 184 -18.37 2.82 -4.96
N SER A 185 -17.85 3.25 -3.80
CA SER A 185 -16.41 3.29 -3.58
C SER A 185 -15.77 1.91 -3.77
N LEU A 186 -14.57 1.89 -4.36
CA LEU A 186 -13.78 0.72 -4.68
C LEU A 186 -14.52 -0.29 -5.56
N SER A 187 -15.39 0.18 -6.46
CA SER A 187 -16.18 -0.71 -7.31
C SER A 187 -15.44 -1.20 -8.56
N ARG A 188 -14.41 -0.45 -8.99
CA ARG A 188 -13.65 -0.72 -10.20
C ARG A 188 -12.16 -0.71 -9.92
N HIS A 189 -11.52 -1.87 -10.01
CA HIS A 189 -10.10 -2.04 -9.67
C HIS A 189 -9.14 -1.86 -10.86
N PHE A 190 -9.58 -1.18 -11.93
CA PHE A 190 -8.75 -0.84 -13.09
C PHE A 190 -9.15 0.52 -13.66
N LEU A 191 -8.19 1.28 -14.17
CA LEU A 191 -8.41 2.52 -14.90
C LEU A 191 -8.99 2.18 -16.29
N PRO A 192 -10.23 2.58 -16.61
CA PRO A 192 -10.77 2.33 -17.94
C PRO A 192 -9.97 3.05 -19.03
N ASP A 193 -9.97 2.45 -20.22
CA ASP A 193 -9.38 3.11 -21.39
C ASP A 193 -10.14 4.40 -21.76
N LYS A 194 -9.52 5.19 -22.63
CA LYS A 194 -10.08 6.46 -23.04
C LYS A 194 -11.45 6.33 -23.72
N ALA A 195 -11.68 5.29 -24.51
CA ALA A 195 -12.95 5.13 -25.21
C ALA A 195 -14.09 4.90 -24.21
N TYR A 196 -13.84 4.10 -23.17
CA TYR A 196 -14.79 3.92 -22.07
C TYR A 196 -15.03 5.22 -21.30
N LEU A 197 -13.96 5.95 -20.94
CA LEU A 197 -14.07 7.20 -20.20
C LEU A 197 -14.87 8.25 -20.97
N ASP A 198 -14.59 8.45 -22.26
CA ASP A 198 -15.30 9.42 -23.11
C ASP A 198 -16.80 9.11 -23.26
N ALA A 199 -17.15 7.81 -23.24
CA ALA A 199 -18.52 7.33 -23.39
C ALA A 199 -19.31 7.36 -22.08
N ASN A 200 -18.66 7.17 -20.93
CA ASN A 200 -19.36 6.92 -19.66
C ASN A 200 -19.12 8.00 -18.61
N CYS A 201 -17.95 8.62 -18.58
CA CYS A 201 -17.43 9.41 -17.46
C CYS A 201 -17.44 10.90 -17.80
N ALA A 202 -18.64 11.44 -17.96
CA ALA A 202 -18.88 12.82 -18.42
C ALA A 202 -18.27 13.88 -17.49
N ASP A 203 -18.09 13.56 -16.21
CA ASP A 203 -17.61 14.47 -15.16
C ASP A 203 -16.23 14.06 -14.62
N GLY A 204 -15.47 13.27 -15.39
CA GLY A 204 -14.11 12.83 -15.02
C GLY A 204 -14.07 11.44 -14.41
N VAL A 205 -12.90 11.09 -13.87
CA VAL A 205 -12.67 9.81 -13.20
C VAL A 205 -12.19 10.06 -11.77
N ARG A 206 -12.74 9.30 -10.83
CA ARG A 206 -12.42 9.39 -9.40
C ARG A 206 -11.50 8.25 -9.02
N PHE A 207 -10.26 8.61 -8.70
CA PHE A 207 -9.25 7.70 -8.19
C PHE A 207 -9.42 7.57 -6.69
N GLU A 208 -9.33 6.34 -6.21
CA GLU A 208 -9.63 5.98 -4.83
C GLU A 208 -8.54 5.05 -4.30
N GLN A 209 -8.04 5.35 -3.10
CA GLN A 209 -7.09 4.50 -2.38
C GLN A 209 -7.51 4.36 -0.93
N MET A 210 -7.88 3.15 -0.52
CA MET A 210 -8.05 2.80 0.89
C MET A 210 -6.70 2.40 1.47
N PHE A 211 -6.39 2.89 2.66
CA PHE A 211 -5.20 2.48 3.41
C PHE A 211 -5.50 1.32 4.35
N PRO A 212 -4.50 0.47 4.66
CA PRO A 212 -4.64 -0.52 5.71
C PRO A 212 -4.91 0.16 7.07
N SER A 213 -5.84 -0.40 7.86
CA SER A 213 -6.29 0.21 9.12
C SER A 213 -6.13 -0.69 10.36
N CYS A 214 -5.44 -1.82 10.19
CA CYS A 214 -5.02 -2.69 11.28
C CYS A 214 -3.53 -2.48 11.52
N TRP A 215 -3.15 -2.25 12.78
CA TRP A 215 -1.79 -1.92 13.19
C TRP A 215 -1.23 -2.98 14.14
N ASN A 216 0.06 -3.26 14.04
CA ASN A 216 0.75 -4.21 14.91
C ASN A 216 0.82 -3.75 16.38
N GLY A 217 0.58 -2.46 16.64
CA GLY A 217 0.53 -1.89 17.99
C GLY A 217 1.89 -1.47 18.54
N VAL A 218 2.95 -1.56 17.73
CA VAL A 218 4.34 -1.34 18.13
C VAL A 218 5.01 -0.32 17.23
N ASP A 219 5.05 -0.58 15.92
CA ASP A 219 5.92 0.14 15.01
C ASP A 219 5.17 1.29 14.34
N VAL A 220 5.67 2.52 14.49
CA VAL A 220 5.10 3.69 13.77
C VAL A 220 5.46 3.68 12.28
N ASP A 221 6.44 2.86 11.91
CA ASP A 221 6.87 2.65 10.55
C ASP A 221 7.63 1.31 10.45
N SER A 222 7.66 0.71 9.27
CA SER A 222 8.48 -0.47 8.95
C SER A 222 9.47 -0.16 7.83
N PRO A 223 10.56 -0.94 7.66
CA PRO A 223 11.54 -0.67 6.60
C PRO A 223 10.96 -0.64 5.18
N ASP A 224 9.83 -1.30 4.95
CA ASP A 224 9.09 -1.31 3.68
C ASP A 224 7.88 -0.36 3.66
N HIS A 225 7.68 0.41 4.75
CA HIS A 225 6.56 1.31 5.00
C HIS A 225 5.16 0.66 4.91
N ARG A 226 5.09 -0.67 4.99
CA ARG A 226 3.88 -1.46 4.74
C ARG A 226 3.64 -2.55 5.78
N SER A 227 4.67 -3.31 6.16
CA SER A 227 4.53 -4.50 7.00
C SER A 227 4.10 -4.26 8.46
N HIS A 228 4.14 -3.02 8.95
CA HIS A 228 3.61 -2.65 10.28
C HIS A 228 2.08 -2.44 10.28
N VAL A 229 1.44 -2.44 9.10
CA VAL A 229 -0.01 -2.29 8.91
C VAL A 229 -0.58 -3.41 8.04
N ALA A 230 -1.87 -3.67 8.19
CA ALA A 230 -2.62 -4.65 7.42
C ALA A 230 -4.04 -4.16 7.11
N TYR A 231 -4.60 -4.64 6.01
CA TYR A 231 -6.02 -4.47 5.72
C TYR A 231 -6.84 -5.39 6.62
N PRO A 232 -7.99 -4.93 7.14
CA PRO A 232 -9.00 -5.84 7.65
C PRO A 232 -9.56 -6.71 6.52
N ASP A 233 -10.18 -7.84 6.89
CA ASP A 233 -10.65 -8.86 5.95
C ASP A 233 -11.71 -8.39 4.92
N LEU A 234 -12.31 -7.20 5.09
CA LEU A 234 -13.22 -6.57 4.12
C LEU A 234 -12.71 -5.22 3.60
N VAL A 235 -11.39 -5.00 3.58
CA VAL A 235 -10.65 -3.82 3.11
C VAL A 235 -10.89 -2.56 3.95
N MET A 236 -12.14 -2.09 4.03
CA MET A 236 -12.51 -0.90 4.80
C MET A 236 -12.91 -1.23 6.25
N THR A 237 -13.53 -2.40 6.43
CA THR A 237 -14.15 -2.86 7.69
C THR A 237 -13.81 -4.33 7.91
N GLY A 238 -14.36 -4.94 8.95
CA GLY A 238 -14.17 -6.35 9.24
C GLY A 238 -13.04 -6.60 10.24
N ASN A 239 -12.57 -7.84 10.36
CA ASN A 239 -11.64 -8.22 11.42
C ASN A 239 -10.19 -7.90 11.04
N CYS A 240 -9.45 -7.39 12.01
CA CYS A 240 -8.00 -7.31 11.88
C CYS A 240 -7.34 -8.67 12.01
N PRO A 241 -6.24 -8.94 11.27
CA PRO A 241 -5.47 -10.16 11.47
C PRO A 241 -4.81 -10.14 12.85
N LYS A 242 -4.54 -11.32 13.42
CA LYS A 242 -3.94 -11.45 14.76
C LYS A 242 -2.58 -10.76 14.90
N SER A 243 -1.83 -10.63 13.80
CA SER A 243 -0.55 -9.91 13.74
C SER A 243 -0.71 -8.38 13.86
N HIS A 244 -1.90 -7.84 13.58
CA HIS A 244 -2.20 -6.42 13.58
C HIS A 244 -3.46 -6.10 14.39
N PRO A 245 -3.47 -6.36 15.70
CA PRO A 245 -4.70 -6.39 16.49
C PRO A 245 -5.28 -5.01 16.84
N LYS A 246 -4.62 -3.91 16.46
CA LYS A 246 -5.02 -2.55 16.84
C LYS A 246 -5.72 -1.84 15.68
N ARG A 247 -6.91 -1.28 15.93
CA ARG A 247 -7.67 -0.52 14.93
C ARG A 247 -7.19 0.93 14.88
N LEU A 248 -6.66 1.35 13.74
CA LEU A 248 -6.39 2.75 13.46
C LEU A 248 -7.62 3.46 12.88
N ILE A 249 -7.64 4.79 12.97
CA ILE A 249 -8.48 5.61 12.09
C ILE A 249 -8.14 5.22 10.65
N SER A 250 -9.18 4.90 9.86
CA SER A 250 -9.01 4.46 8.49
C SER A 250 -8.86 5.66 7.57
N LEU A 251 -7.84 5.64 6.72
CA LEU A 251 -7.60 6.68 5.74
C LEU A 251 -8.07 6.23 4.35
N PHE A 252 -8.81 7.08 3.65
CA PHE A 252 -9.25 6.83 2.28
C PHE A 252 -9.08 8.10 1.44
N TYR A 253 -8.32 8.01 0.35
CA TYR A 253 -8.13 9.12 -0.57
C TYR A 253 -9.13 9.06 -1.69
N GLU A 254 -9.63 10.24 -2.07
CA GLU A 254 -10.47 10.45 -3.23
C GLU A 254 -9.94 11.64 -4.04
N ILE A 255 -9.61 11.41 -5.31
CA ILE A 255 -9.09 12.42 -6.22
C ILE A 255 -9.86 12.35 -7.53
N ILE A 256 -10.40 13.49 -7.97
CA ILE A 256 -11.11 13.57 -9.25
C ILE A 256 -10.16 14.14 -10.29
N TRP A 257 -9.97 13.44 -11.40
CA TRP A 257 -9.20 13.92 -12.54
C TRP A 257 -10.13 14.32 -13.69
N ASN A 258 -9.94 15.52 -14.25
CA ASN A 258 -10.73 16.06 -15.35
C ASN A 258 -10.37 15.40 -16.69
N THR A 259 -10.71 14.13 -16.85
CA THR A 259 -10.53 13.42 -18.12
C THR A 259 -11.49 13.91 -19.19
N ALA A 260 -12.63 14.50 -18.80
CA ALA A 260 -13.62 15.08 -19.70
C ALA A 260 -13.08 16.25 -20.54
N ALA A 261 -12.10 17.01 -20.02
CA ALA A 261 -11.40 18.07 -20.76
C ALA A 261 -10.65 17.57 -22.01
N PHE A 262 -10.39 16.26 -22.10
CA PHE A 262 -9.69 15.62 -23.22
C PHE A 262 -10.64 14.92 -24.20
N LYS A 263 -11.95 15.14 -24.07
CA LYS A 263 -12.95 14.59 -24.99
C LYS A 263 -12.72 15.15 -26.40
N GLY A 264 -12.69 14.26 -27.39
CA GLY A 264 -12.44 14.62 -28.80
C GLY A 264 -10.97 14.73 -29.21
N ARG A 265 -10.02 14.51 -28.29
CA ARG A 265 -8.60 14.35 -28.61
C ARG A 265 -8.24 12.87 -28.63
N ASN A 266 -7.46 12.41 -29.60
CA ASN A 266 -7.01 11.01 -29.63
C ASN A 266 -5.79 10.84 -28.71
N GLY A 267 -5.78 9.79 -27.89
CA GLY A 267 -4.70 9.58 -26.92
C GLY A 267 -5.04 8.53 -25.87
N ARG A 268 -4.30 8.53 -24.78
CA ARG A 268 -4.54 7.67 -23.61
C ARG A 268 -4.16 8.38 -22.31
N PHE A 269 -4.75 7.93 -21.21
CA PHE A 269 -4.34 8.38 -19.88
C PHE A 269 -3.26 7.45 -19.32
N VAL A 270 -2.31 8.04 -18.61
CA VAL A 270 -1.13 7.36 -18.08
C VAL A 270 -0.84 7.92 -16.70
N ILE A 271 -0.77 7.06 -15.69
CA ILE A 271 -0.33 7.42 -14.34
C ILE A 271 1.19 7.66 -14.39
N SER A 272 1.69 8.61 -13.60
CA SER A 272 3.09 9.06 -13.66
C SER A 272 4.14 7.97 -13.44
N ASN A 273 3.77 6.84 -12.82
CA ASN A 273 4.62 5.64 -12.71
C ASN A 273 4.60 4.74 -13.97
N GLY A 274 4.03 5.22 -15.08
CA GLY A 274 3.99 4.52 -16.36
C GLY A 274 2.88 3.48 -16.48
N ASP A 275 1.94 3.43 -15.53
CA ASP A 275 0.79 2.53 -15.59
C ASP A 275 -0.39 3.15 -16.36
N ILE A 276 -0.97 2.37 -17.27
CA ILE A 276 -2.17 2.75 -18.05
C ILE A 276 -3.42 1.97 -17.63
N GLN A 277 -3.28 0.99 -16.74
CA GLN A 277 -4.36 0.09 -16.30
C GLN A 277 -4.79 0.36 -14.86
N GLY A 278 -4.03 1.14 -14.09
CA GLY A 278 -4.36 1.53 -12.72
C GLY A 278 -3.97 0.54 -11.62
N PHE A 279 -3.49 -0.65 -11.98
CA PHE A 279 -3.06 -1.67 -11.01
C PHE A 279 -1.87 -1.25 -10.15
N GLY A 280 -1.04 -0.35 -10.68
CA GLY A 280 0.12 0.22 -10.02
C GLY A 280 -0.19 1.50 -9.22
N TYR A 281 -1.47 1.88 -9.08
CA TYR A 281 -1.81 3.05 -8.29
C TYR A 281 -1.50 2.80 -6.80
N HIS A 282 -1.02 3.84 -6.14
CA HIS A 282 -0.68 3.84 -4.74
C HIS A 282 -0.88 5.24 -4.17
N ALA A 283 -0.80 5.33 -2.85
CA ALA A 283 -0.72 6.60 -2.17
C ALA A 283 0.02 6.45 -0.86
N ASP A 284 0.49 7.57 -0.36
CA ASP A 284 1.43 7.64 0.73
C ASP A 284 0.93 8.64 1.78
N PHE A 285 1.29 8.36 3.02
CA PHE A 285 0.84 9.14 4.16
C PHE A 285 1.97 9.31 5.17
N MET A 286 2.13 10.54 5.66
CA MET A 286 2.85 10.85 6.88
C MET A 286 1.96 11.69 7.78
N THR A 287 1.77 11.26 9.02
CA THR A 287 0.98 12.03 9.97
C THR A 287 1.68 13.33 10.34
N GLY A 288 0.91 14.42 10.38
CA GLY A 288 1.30 15.73 10.90
C GLY A 288 0.21 16.24 11.83
N TRP A 289 -0.36 15.33 12.62
CA TRP A 289 -1.34 15.63 13.65
C TRP A 289 -0.69 15.61 15.03
N ASP A 290 -1.13 16.53 15.89
CA ASP A 290 -1.04 16.31 17.33
C ASP A 290 -1.88 15.08 17.70
N VAL A 291 -1.24 14.09 18.35
CA VAL A 291 -1.82 12.76 18.58
C VAL A 291 -3.04 12.84 19.49
N ASP A 292 -2.96 13.63 20.57
CA ASP A 292 -4.04 13.76 21.54
C ASP A 292 -5.21 14.53 20.93
N PHE A 293 -4.93 15.57 20.14
CA PHE A 293 -5.95 16.29 19.39
C PHE A 293 -6.67 15.38 18.39
N LEU A 294 -5.94 14.61 17.58
CA LEU A 294 -6.54 13.70 16.61
C LEU A 294 -7.37 12.61 17.29
N GLN A 295 -6.92 12.07 18.42
CA GLN A 295 -7.71 11.13 19.21
C GLN A 295 -9.00 11.78 19.74
N ASN A 296 -8.91 13.00 20.29
CA ASN A 296 -10.08 13.74 20.75
C ASN A 296 -11.06 14.04 19.59
N ALA A 297 -10.54 14.35 18.40
CA ALA A 297 -11.35 14.51 17.20
C ALA A 297 -12.04 13.20 16.78
N ALA A 298 -11.34 12.07 16.82
CA ALA A 298 -11.95 10.76 16.56
C ALA A 298 -13.06 10.41 17.57
N ASP A 299 -12.87 10.78 18.83
CA ASP A 299 -13.84 10.49 19.89
C ASP A 299 -15.05 11.45 19.87
N THR A 300 -14.86 12.69 19.40
CA THR A 300 -15.87 13.76 19.46
C THR A 300 -16.60 13.97 18.13
N CYS A 301 -15.88 13.99 17.01
CA CYS A 301 -16.37 14.48 15.72
C CYS A 301 -17.04 13.39 14.91
N THR A 302 -18.21 12.98 15.41
CA THR A 302 -18.89 11.75 15.00
C THR A 302 -20.15 11.95 14.16
N ASN A 303 -20.34 13.16 13.61
CA ASN A 303 -21.53 13.49 12.83
C ASN A 303 -21.57 12.67 11.52
N PRO A 304 -22.69 11.98 11.21
CA PRO A 304 -22.81 11.18 9.98
C PRO A 304 -22.78 11.99 8.68
N SER A 305 -22.86 13.32 8.74
CA SER A 305 -22.69 14.18 7.57
C SER A 305 -21.29 14.10 6.95
N GLY A 306 -20.28 13.72 7.75
CA GLY A 306 -18.87 13.75 7.35
C GLY A 306 -18.33 15.15 7.04
N ARG A 307 -19.03 16.22 7.42
CA ARG A 307 -18.63 17.61 7.17
C ARG A 307 -17.71 18.10 8.30
N ILE A 308 -16.57 18.69 7.93
CA ILE A 308 -15.61 19.24 8.91
C ILE A 308 -16.20 20.39 9.73
N GLN A 309 -17.20 21.13 9.19
CA GLN A 309 -17.89 22.22 9.87
C GLN A 309 -18.75 21.75 11.04
N ASP A 310 -19.13 20.47 11.07
CA ASP A 310 -19.95 19.91 12.13
C ASP A 310 -19.09 19.46 13.34
N CYS A 311 -17.76 19.47 13.20
CA CYS A 311 -16.81 19.16 14.26
C CYS A 311 -16.41 20.43 15.02
N PRO A 312 -16.78 20.59 16.30
CA PRO A 312 -16.51 21.81 17.06
C PRO A 312 -15.02 22.01 17.40
N LEU A 313 -14.17 21.00 17.20
CA LEU A 313 -12.74 21.07 17.50
C LEU A 313 -11.93 21.69 16.36
N PHE A 314 -12.43 21.64 15.12
CA PHE A 314 -11.65 22.02 13.95
C PHE A 314 -11.66 23.52 13.69
N ASN A 315 -10.46 24.07 13.47
CA ASN A 315 -10.29 25.43 12.98
C ASN A 315 -10.20 25.37 11.46
N ILE A 316 -11.20 25.92 10.79
CA ILE A 316 -11.35 25.80 9.33
C ILE A 316 -10.88 27.09 8.68
N GLN A 317 -9.90 26.97 7.78
CA GLN A 317 -9.46 28.05 6.89
C GLN A 317 -10.24 28.01 5.57
N ASP A 318 -10.32 29.15 4.88
CA ASP A 318 -10.91 29.21 3.54
C ASP A 318 -9.98 28.63 2.46
N ASP A 319 -10.57 28.30 1.32
CA ASP A 319 -9.89 27.65 0.19
C ASP A 319 -8.78 28.52 -0.40
N ALA A 320 -8.93 29.84 -0.38
CA ALA A 320 -7.93 30.75 -0.92
C ALA A 320 -6.68 30.76 -0.02
N LYS A 321 -6.87 30.71 1.30
CA LYS A 321 -5.78 30.60 2.27
C LYS A 321 -5.10 29.24 2.20
N ALA A 322 -5.87 28.15 2.14
CA ALA A 322 -5.32 26.80 1.96
C ALA A 322 -4.53 26.70 0.65
N GLY A 323 -5.03 27.30 -0.44
CA GLY A 323 -4.38 27.31 -1.76
C GLY A 323 -3.03 28.04 -1.83
N GLN A 324 -2.75 28.91 -0.87
CA GLN A 324 -1.46 29.60 -0.73
C GLN A 324 -0.37 28.70 -0.13
N CYS A 325 -0.72 27.58 0.51
CA CYS A 325 0.28 26.70 1.07
C CYS A 325 1.08 26.03 -0.06
N LYS A 326 2.41 26.16 -0.01
CA LYS A 326 3.34 25.58 -0.96
C LYS A 326 4.51 24.95 -0.20
N ILE A 327 4.93 23.77 -0.65
CA ILE A 327 6.17 23.16 -0.18
C ILE A 327 7.36 23.90 -0.77
N LYS A 328 8.50 23.85 -0.08
CA LYS A 328 9.77 24.30 -0.64
C LYS A 328 10.34 23.21 -1.54
N LEU A 329 10.44 23.48 -2.84
CA LEU A 329 11.07 22.54 -3.77
C LEU A 329 12.60 22.54 -3.59
N PRO A 330 13.24 21.37 -3.50
CA PRO A 330 14.69 21.26 -3.58
C PRO A 330 15.23 21.77 -4.93
N ASP A 331 16.42 22.37 -4.93
CA ASP A 331 17.02 23.00 -6.12
C ASP A 331 17.16 22.03 -7.31
N MET A 332 17.41 20.75 -7.03
CA MET A 332 17.51 19.68 -8.03
C MET A 332 16.22 19.45 -8.85
N MET A 333 15.07 19.92 -8.36
CA MET A 333 13.76 19.79 -9.00
C MET A 333 13.12 21.13 -9.37
N ALA A 334 13.70 22.25 -8.95
CA ALA A 334 13.10 23.58 -9.13
C ALA A 334 12.86 23.96 -10.60
N ASN A 335 13.64 23.40 -11.53
CA ASN A 335 13.58 23.70 -12.96
C ASN A 335 12.94 22.58 -13.81
N GLU A 336 12.43 21.50 -13.19
CA GLU A 336 11.81 20.40 -13.93
C GLU A 336 10.42 20.83 -14.44
N ASN A 337 10.19 20.77 -15.76
CA ASN A 337 8.85 20.97 -16.30
C ASN A 337 8.03 19.67 -16.14
N VAL A 338 7.02 19.72 -15.26
CA VAL A 338 6.21 18.56 -14.88
C VAL A 338 4.74 18.68 -15.28
N THR A 339 4.37 19.74 -15.99
CA THR A 339 2.95 20.03 -16.32
C THR A 339 2.64 19.87 -17.80
N GLY A 340 3.56 20.25 -18.68
CA GLY A 340 3.26 20.35 -20.11
C GLY A 340 2.28 21.50 -20.43
N PRO A 341 1.61 21.49 -21.59
CA PRO A 341 1.67 20.47 -22.62
C PRO A 341 3.05 20.40 -23.29
N GLY A 342 3.28 19.30 -24.00
CA GLY A 342 4.44 19.12 -24.86
C GLY A 342 5.64 18.44 -24.22
N LEU A 343 5.43 17.71 -23.13
CA LEU A 343 6.47 16.89 -22.53
C LEU A 343 6.80 15.71 -23.47
N PRO A 344 8.08 15.47 -23.82
CA PRO A 344 8.45 14.37 -24.72
C PRO A 344 8.37 12.99 -24.05
N ALA A 345 8.38 12.95 -22.71
CA ALA A 345 8.24 11.75 -21.88
C ALA A 345 7.54 12.13 -20.56
N LEU A 346 7.13 11.13 -19.78
CA LEU A 346 6.74 11.36 -18.39
C LEU A 346 7.92 11.93 -17.60
N PRO A 347 7.67 12.80 -16.59
CA PRO A 347 8.72 13.26 -15.66
C PRO A 347 9.52 12.08 -15.09
N GLY A 348 10.84 12.21 -15.02
CA GLY A 348 11.75 11.11 -14.67
C GLY A 348 12.05 10.12 -15.80
N ASN A 349 11.59 10.39 -17.04
CA ASN A 349 11.71 9.50 -18.19
C ASN A 349 11.09 8.11 -17.96
N VAL A 350 10.01 8.06 -17.17
CA VAL A 350 9.35 6.81 -16.81
C VAL A 350 8.73 6.15 -18.06
N PRO A 351 9.12 4.91 -18.41
CA PRO A 351 8.53 4.21 -19.53
C PRO A 351 7.13 3.70 -19.20
N ILE A 352 6.25 3.69 -20.19
CA ILE A 352 4.95 3.01 -20.08
C ILE A 352 5.21 1.50 -20.10
N GLN A 353 4.73 0.80 -19.08
CA GLN A 353 4.90 -0.65 -18.94
C GLN A 353 3.55 -1.31 -18.71
N VAL A 354 3.29 -2.39 -19.46
CA VAL A 354 2.07 -3.20 -19.37
C VAL A 354 2.46 -4.58 -18.88
N GLY A 355 1.61 -5.17 -18.04
CA GLY A 355 1.86 -6.46 -17.40
C GLY A 355 1.72 -7.66 -18.34
N PRO A 356 1.66 -8.87 -17.79
CA PRO A 356 1.34 -9.17 -16.39
C PRO A 356 2.52 -9.11 -15.42
N GLN A 357 3.75 -8.97 -15.92
CA GLN A 357 4.93 -8.87 -15.06
C GLN A 357 4.95 -7.53 -14.31
N PRO A 358 5.51 -7.50 -13.09
CA PRO A 358 5.78 -6.23 -12.41
C PRO A 358 6.61 -5.30 -13.31
N ALA A 359 6.34 -4.01 -13.23
CA ALA A 359 7.16 -3.02 -13.89
C ALA A 359 8.59 -3.08 -13.35
N THR A 360 9.57 -2.96 -14.25
CA THR A 360 10.96 -2.76 -13.86
C THR A 360 11.16 -1.30 -13.50
N ASP A 361 11.76 -1.02 -12.34
CA ASP A 361 12.07 0.34 -11.93
C ASP A 361 13.08 0.99 -12.90
N PRO A 362 12.74 2.08 -13.60
CA PRO A 362 13.68 2.77 -14.50
C PRO A 362 14.85 3.42 -13.76
N ASN A 363 14.74 3.66 -12.44
CA ASN A 363 15.79 4.22 -11.59
C ASN A 363 15.65 3.65 -10.17
N PRO A 364 16.12 2.41 -9.91
CA PRO A 364 16.02 1.83 -8.58
C PRO A 364 16.72 2.77 -7.57
N PRO A 365 16.09 3.07 -6.41
CA PRO A 365 16.81 3.76 -5.35
C PRO A 365 18.07 2.95 -5.02
N PRO A 366 19.20 3.58 -4.67
CA PRO A 366 20.38 2.85 -4.26
C PRO A 366 19.96 1.87 -3.17
N ALA A 367 20.23 0.58 -3.40
CA ALA A 367 19.77 -0.48 -2.51
C ALA A 367 20.12 -0.10 -1.07
N ILE A 368 19.10 0.01 -0.21
CA ILE A 368 19.31 0.17 1.22
C ILE A 368 20.17 -1.02 1.63
N SER A 369 21.41 -0.76 2.02
CA SER A 369 22.28 -1.79 2.55
C SER A 369 21.71 -2.21 3.89
N VAL A 370 20.74 -3.12 3.87
CA VAL A 370 20.43 -3.91 5.05
C VAL A 370 21.73 -4.65 5.35
N PRO A 371 22.39 -4.44 6.51
CA PRO A 371 23.55 -5.26 6.85
C PRO A 371 23.11 -6.71 6.71
N SER A 372 23.81 -7.47 5.86
CA SER A 372 23.53 -8.88 5.70
C SER A 372 23.65 -9.51 7.09
N LEU A 373 22.52 -9.97 7.62
CA LEU A 373 22.57 -10.89 8.74
C LEU A 373 23.40 -12.08 8.26
N PRO A 374 24.40 -12.55 9.04
CA PRO A 374 25.27 -13.64 8.61
C PRO A 374 24.40 -14.85 8.29
N VAL A 375 24.29 -15.16 7.00
CA VAL A 375 23.67 -16.38 6.54
C VAL A 375 24.69 -17.48 6.82
N MET A 376 24.45 -18.29 7.85
CA MET A 376 25.24 -19.49 8.05
C MET A 376 25.03 -20.43 6.86
N SER A 377 26.04 -20.52 6.00
CA SER A 377 26.07 -21.51 4.93
C SER A 377 26.44 -22.86 5.53
N TYR A 378 25.54 -23.83 5.47
CA TYR A 378 25.82 -25.22 5.81
C TYR A 378 26.20 -26.00 4.55
N GLN A 379 27.28 -26.77 4.63
CA GLN A 379 27.57 -27.83 3.68
C GLN A 379 27.07 -29.16 4.27
N PRO A 380 26.46 -30.06 3.48
CA PRO A 380 26.08 -31.38 3.95
C PRO A 380 27.31 -32.15 4.48
N GLY A 381 27.22 -32.66 5.71
CA GLY A 381 28.21 -33.59 6.25
C GLY A 381 28.16 -34.95 5.54
N ALA A 382 29.24 -35.73 5.63
CA ALA A 382 29.31 -37.05 5.02
C ALA A 382 28.40 -38.06 5.75
N THR A 383 27.64 -38.85 4.98
CA THR A 383 26.81 -39.94 5.49
C THR A 383 27.68 -41.07 6.04
N PRO A 384 27.50 -41.54 7.29
CA PRO A 384 28.23 -42.69 7.81
C PRO A 384 27.79 -43.97 7.08
N THR A 385 28.73 -44.83 6.70
CA THR A 385 28.45 -46.19 6.23
C THR A 385 28.76 -47.20 7.34
N GLY A 386 27.72 -47.84 7.89
CA GLY A 386 27.81 -48.92 8.89
C GLY A 386 27.19 -48.59 10.25
N ASP A 387 26.93 -49.63 11.05
CA ASP A 387 26.15 -49.61 12.32
C ASP A 387 26.84 -48.92 13.52
N GLN A 388 27.46 -47.76 13.33
CA GLN A 388 27.95 -46.93 14.44
C GLN A 388 27.39 -45.51 14.37
N TYR A 389 26.34 -45.27 15.15
CA TYR A 389 25.81 -43.93 15.42
C TYR A 389 26.52 -43.33 16.63
N LEU A 390 27.19 -42.19 16.45
CA LEU A 390 27.57 -41.30 17.55
C LEU A 390 26.83 -39.96 17.38
N PRO A 391 26.09 -39.48 18.40
CA PRO A 391 25.41 -38.20 18.32
C PRO A 391 26.44 -37.05 18.41
N GLY A 392 26.42 -36.15 17.43
CA GLY A 392 27.16 -34.88 17.49
C GLY A 392 28.13 -34.56 16.35
N GLN A 393 28.22 -35.35 15.28
CA GLN A 393 29.14 -35.09 14.15
C GLN A 393 28.47 -34.64 12.84
N VAL A 394 27.24 -34.13 12.87
CA VAL A 394 26.54 -33.69 11.64
C VAL A 394 27.03 -32.32 11.14
N PHE A 395 27.83 -31.58 11.92
CA PHE A 395 28.34 -30.26 11.51
C PHE A 395 29.85 -30.15 11.72
N LYS A 396 30.57 -29.92 10.61
CA LYS A 396 31.98 -29.53 10.63
C LYS A 396 32.05 -28.05 10.26
N GLN A 397 32.37 -27.20 11.24
CA GLN A 397 32.66 -25.78 11.01
C GLN A 397 33.98 -25.66 10.25
N SER A 398 33.98 -24.99 9.09
CA SER A 398 35.21 -24.57 8.42
C SER A 398 35.48 -23.11 8.79
N GLU A 399 36.53 -22.86 9.58
CA GLU A 399 37.09 -21.52 9.72
C GLU A 399 37.88 -21.19 8.45
N GLY A 400 37.34 -20.24 7.67
CA GLY A 400 38.00 -19.66 6.51
C GLY A 400 38.18 -18.15 6.71
N VAL A 401 39.34 -17.77 7.26
CA VAL A 401 40.16 -16.55 7.02
C VAL A 401 39.42 -15.24 6.68
N GLY A 402 39.50 -14.13 7.42
CA GLY A 402 40.24 -13.79 8.64
C GLY A 402 39.69 -12.47 9.21
N ALA A 403 39.62 -12.38 10.53
CA ALA A 403 39.20 -11.17 11.24
C ALA A 403 40.30 -10.10 11.14
N ALA A 404 40.06 -9.04 10.37
CA ALA A 404 40.75 -7.78 10.59
C ALA A 404 40.05 -7.08 11.76
N ALA A 405 40.67 -7.14 12.94
CA ALA A 405 40.27 -6.34 14.08
C ALA A 405 40.43 -4.86 13.73
N VAL A 406 39.32 -4.13 13.60
CA VAL A 406 39.34 -2.66 13.55
C VAL A 406 39.42 -2.18 15.00
N GLN A 407 40.65 -1.98 15.46
CA GLN A 407 40.90 -1.12 16.62
C GLN A 407 40.64 0.32 16.20
N THR A 408 39.65 0.95 16.83
CA THR A 408 39.44 2.40 16.80
C THR A 408 40.46 3.09 17.72
N PRO A 409 41.19 4.12 17.26
CA PRO A 409 41.80 5.07 18.18
C PRO A 409 41.09 6.42 18.08
N TYR A 410 40.37 6.76 19.14
CA TYR A 410 40.22 8.16 19.58
C TYR A 410 41.53 8.57 20.26
N PRO A 411 42.10 9.75 19.97
CA PRO A 411 43.07 10.35 20.88
C PRO A 411 42.59 11.71 21.41
N ASP A 412 42.71 11.86 22.72
CA ASP A 412 42.90 13.13 23.44
C ASP A 412 43.82 12.81 24.65
N PRO A 413 44.43 13.79 25.33
CA PRO A 413 45.51 14.71 24.96
C PRO A 413 46.83 14.38 25.69
N GLY A 414 47.93 15.05 25.32
CA GLY A 414 49.17 15.13 26.12
C GLY A 414 50.41 14.79 25.28
N ASP A 415 51.08 15.77 24.68
CA ASP A 415 52.16 16.62 25.23
C ASP A 415 53.57 16.10 24.86
N ASP A 416 54.43 17.06 24.58
CA ASP A 416 55.89 17.02 24.45
C ASP A 416 56.57 16.52 23.15
N GLY A 417 57.23 17.47 22.46
CA GLY A 417 58.59 17.22 21.96
C GLY A 417 58.94 17.66 20.54
N ALA A 418 59.18 18.97 20.39
CA ALA A 418 60.33 19.59 19.69
C ALA A 418 60.47 19.57 18.14
N GLY A 419 60.46 20.80 17.59
CA GLY A 419 61.30 21.27 16.48
C GLY A 419 60.67 21.15 15.08
N SER A 420 60.61 22.15 14.22
CA SER A 420 61.17 23.51 14.22
C SER A 420 60.54 24.26 13.02
N VAL A 421 60.18 25.51 13.28
CA VAL A 421 59.88 26.65 12.38
C VAL A 421 60.53 26.62 10.98
N LYS A 422 59.77 27.00 9.93
CA LYS A 422 59.78 28.38 9.38
C LYS A 422 58.69 28.61 8.32
N ALA A 423 58.04 29.76 8.42
CA ALA A 423 57.04 30.31 7.50
C ALA A 423 57.69 31.30 6.51
N GLU A 424 57.07 31.48 5.33
CA GLU A 424 56.97 32.74 4.56
C GLU A 424 56.13 32.47 3.29
N SER A 425 54.88 32.94 3.23
CA SER A 425 54.42 34.25 2.72
C SER A 425 54.20 34.25 1.20
N GLU A 426 52.93 34.38 0.83
CA GLU A 426 52.41 34.61 -0.51
C GLU A 426 52.61 36.07 -0.94
N PRO A 427 52.77 36.34 -2.25
CA PRO A 427 52.11 37.53 -2.81
C PRO A 427 51.36 37.27 -4.13
N ALA A 428 50.38 38.14 -4.32
CA ALA A 428 49.32 38.20 -5.34
C ALA A 428 49.80 38.46 -6.80
N PRO A 429 48.90 38.38 -7.81
CA PRO A 429 49.21 37.98 -9.18
C PRO A 429 49.50 39.14 -10.15
N ALA A 430 50.24 38.84 -11.23
CA ALA A 430 50.42 39.71 -12.38
C ALA A 430 49.74 39.13 -13.63
N ALA A 431 49.09 40.00 -14.40
CA ALA A 431 48.29 39.72 -15.58
C ALA A 431 49.12 39.22 -16.78
N ALA A 432 48.58 38.23 -17.51
CA ALA A 432 49.11 37.74 -18.79
C ALA A 432 48.05 37.82 -19.90
N ALA A 433 48.52 38.16 -21.10
CA ALA A 433 47.75 38.43 -22.33
C ALA A 433 46.99 37.21 -22.90
N PRO A 434 45.95 37.42 -23.73
CA PRO A 434 45.11 36.32 -24.23
C PRO A 434 45.80 35.50 -25.34
N PRO A 435 45.54 34.18 -25.41
CA PRO A 435 46.05 33.31 -26.48
C PRO A 435 45.27 33.46 -27.80
N PRO A 436 45.86 33.08 -28.95
CA PRO A 436 45.22 33.18 -30.27
C PRO A 436 44.08 32.17 -30.45
N PRO A 437 43.13 32.43 -31.38
CA PRO A 437 41.96 31.58 -31.58
C PRO A 437 42.32 30.23 -32.24
N PRO A 438 41.53 29.17 -31.96
CA PRO A 438 41.75 27.84 -32.52
C PRO A 438 41.35 27.75 -34.01
N PRO A 439 41.94 26.79 -34.76
CA PRO A 439 41.59 26.57 -36.16
C PRO A 439 40.18 25.96 -36.34
N PRO A 440 39.55 26.15 -37.51
CA PRO A 440 38.19 25.65 -37.77
C PRO A 440 38.12 24.12 -37.86
N PRO A 441 36.96 23.52 -37.52
CA PRO A 441 36.79 22.07 -37.50
C PRO A 441 36.73 21.46 -38.90
N PRO A 442 37.15 20.18 -39.06
CA PRO A 442 37.07 19.46 -40.33
C PRO A 442 35.61 19.12 -40.70
N PRO A 443 35.30 18.92 -42.00
CA PRO A 443 33.96 18.59 -42.46
C PRO A 443 33.50 17.20 -41.96
N PRO A 444 32.18 16.98 -41.80
CA PRO A 444 31.64 15.74 -41.28
C PRO A 444 31.84 14.56 -42.25
N PRO A 445 32.06 13.34 -41.73
CA PRO A 445 32.19 12.14 -42.56
C PRO A 445 30.84 11.72 -43.16
N SER A 446 30.88 11.17 -44.37
CA SER A 446 29.72 10.64 -45.08
C SER A 446 29.03 9.50 -44.29
N PRO A 447 27.68 9.38 -44.37
CA PRO A 447 26.94 8.36 -43.64
C PRO A 447 27.31 6.93 -44.09
N PRO A 448 27.37 5.96 -43.16
CA PRO A 448 27.62 4.55 -43.50
C PRO A 448 26.46 3.94 -44.30
N ALA A 449 26.79 2.99 -45.17
CA ALA A 449 25.80 2.20 -45.91
C ALA A 449 24.93 1.35 -44.95
N PRO A 450 23.64 1.15 -45.27
CA PRO A 450 22.73 0.37 -44.43
C PRO A 450 23.13 -1.12 -44.37
N PRO A 451 22.95 -1.78 -43.22
CA PRO A 451 23.27 -3.18 -43.04
C PRO A 451 22.31 -4.10 -43.82
N PRO A 452 22.76 -5.30 -44.24
CA PRO A 452 21.90 -6.26 -44.93
C PRO A 452 20.80 -6.81 -44.01
N PRO A 453 19.65 -7.23 -44.58
CA PRO A 453 18.53 -7.72 -43.80
C PRO A 453 18.86 -9.03 -43.06
N PRO A 454 18.27 -9.26 -41.86
CA PRO A 454 18.53 -10.44 -41.06
C PRO A 454 17.95 -11.71 -41.72
N PRO A 455 18.58 -12.87 -41.50
CA PRO A 455 18.06 -14.14 -41.99
C PRO A 455 16.73 -14.52 -41.30
N PRO A 456 15.86 -15.31 -41.97
CA PRO A 456 14.59 -15.73 -41.41
C PRO A 456 14.77 -16.61 -40.16
N PRO A 457 13.83 -16.55 -39.20
CA PRO A 457 13.94 -17.26 -37.93
C PRO A 457 13.90 -18.78 -38.14
N VAL A 458 14.88 -19.46 -37.56
CA VAL A 458 14.90 -20.93 -37.45
C VAL A 458 13.88 -21.33 -36.38
N ILE A 459 12.85 -22.05 -36.78
CA ILE A 459 11.87 -22.65 -35.86
C ILE A 459 12.52 -23.87 -35.23
N THR A 460 12.95 -23.76 -33.97
CA THR A 460 13.30 -24.92 -33.14
C THR A 460 12.03 -25.49 -32.50
N PRO A 461 11.84 -26.83 -32.53
CA PRO A 461 10.72 -27.44 -31.82
C PRO A 461 10.87 -27.27 -30.30
N PRO A 462 9.75 -27.20 -29.55
CA PRO A 462 9.77 -27.05 -28.11
C PRO A 462 10.46 -28.25 -27.44
N PRO A 463 11.16 -28.03 -26.30
CA PRO A 463 11.78 -29.12 -25.55
C PRO A 463 10.72 -30.10 -25.02
N PRO A 464 11.04 -31.40 -24.92
CA PRO A 464 10.12 -32.37 -24.35
C PRO A 464 9.81 -32.04 -22.88
N PRO A 465 8.61 -32.39 -22.38
CA PRO A 465 8.24 -32.16 -20.99
C PRO A 465 9.19 -32.92 -20.04
N PRO A 466 9.47 -32.37 -18.85
CA PRO A 466 10.33 -33.02 -17.88
C PRO A 466 9.74 -34.35 -17.42
N THR A 467 10.59 -35.37 -17.37
CA THR A 467 10.25 -36.72 -16.90
C THR A 467 9.80 -36.67 -15.43
N PRO A 468 8.70 -37.33 -15.03
CA PRO A 468 8.31 -37.41 -13.63
C PRO A 468 9.37 -38.20 -12.86
N VAL A 469 9.95 -37.59 -11.84
CA VAL A 469 10.82 -38.30 -10.89
C VAL A 469 9.92 -38.97 -9.85
N THR A 470 9.94 -40.29 -9.80
CA THR A 470 9.18 -41.08 -8.81
C THR A 470 9.84 -41.08 -7.44
N ARG A 471 9.08 -40.57 -6.47
CA ARG A 471 8.82 -41.05 -5.08
C ARG A 471 9.98 -41.62 -4.24
N GLU A 472 10.18 -40.98 -3.08
CA GLU A 472 10.36 -41.68 -1.80
C GLU A 472 9.17 -41.33 -0.88
N GLU A 473 8.47 -42.35 -0.39
CA GLU A 473 7.40 -42.20 0.61
C GLU A 473 8.03 -42.07 2.01
N SER A 474 7.81 -40.92 2.65
CA SER A 474 8.06 -40.72 4.08
C SER A 474 6.84 -41.19 4.88
N ASN A 475 7.05 -42.06 5.87
CA ASN A 475 6.00 -42.65 6.71
C ASN A 475 5.33 -41.67 7.69
N ASP A 476 5.78 -40.41 7.75
CA ASP A 476 5.35 -39.44 8.78
C ASP A 476 4.29 -38.44 8.30
N GLY A 477 3.73 -38.62 7.10
CA GLY A 477 2.59 -37.82 6.61
C GLY A 477 2.91 -36.34 6.30
N VAL A 478 4.18 -35.94 6.35
CA VAL A 478 4.65 -34.62 5.93
C VAL A 478 5.52 -34.78 4.69
N ARG A 479 5.22 -34.00 3.64
CA ARG A 479 6.04 -33.90 2.44
C ARG A 479 6.39 -32.45 2.13
N THR A 480 7.57 -32.26 1.56
CA THR A 480 8.08 -30.95 1.14
C THR A 480 8.30 -30.95 -0.37
N GLU A 481 7.71 -29.98 -1.05
CA GLU A 481 7.83 -29.81 -2.50
C GLU A 481 8.55 -28.49 -2.81
N TYR A 482 9.34 -28.49 -3.89
CA TYR A 482 10.15 -27.34 -4.31
C TYR A 482 9.77 -26.92 -5.73
N ILE A 483 9.64 -25.62 -5.95
CA ILE A 483 9.53 -25.05 -7.30
C ILE A 483 10.78 -24.20 -7.54
N THR A 484 11.55 -24.58 -8.57
CA THR A 484 12.81 -23.93 -8.93
C THR A 484 12.70 -23.23 -10.27
N MET A 485 13.39 -22.10 -10.41
CA MET A 485 13.64 -21.43 -11.69
C MET A 485 15.16 -21.26 -11.85
N GLY A 486 15.77 -22.17 -12.61
CA GLY A 486 17.23 -22.30 -12.65
C GLY A 486 17.78 -22.82 -11.32
N ASN A 487 18.83 -22.18 -10.79
CA ASN A 487 19.51 -22.60 -9.56
C ASN A 487 18.92 -21.98 -8.28
N LEU A 488 17.79 -21.29 -8.39
CA LEU A 488 17.13 -20.60 -7.28
C LEU A 488 15.79 -21.28 -6.95
N VAL A 489 15.61 -21.64 -5.68
CA VAL A 489 14.35 -22.15 -5.14
C VAL A 489 13.45 -20.95 -4.85
N GLN A 490 12.35 -20.81 -5.59
CA GLN A 490 11.41 -19.71 -5.40
C GLN A 490 10.34 -20.00 -4.35
N LYS A 491 9.97 -21.27 -4.17
CA LYS A 491 8.90 -21.66 -3.26
C LYS A 491 9.16 -23.03 -2.66
N ILE A 492 8.99 -23.11 -1.34
CA ILE A 492 9.00 -24.36 -0.57
C ILE A 492 7.57 -24.56 -0.07
N ILE A 493 6.97 -25.70 -0.42
CA ILE A 493 5.60 -26.05 -0.05
C ILE A 493 5.67 -27.19 0.96
N TRP A 494 5.10 -26.99 2.14
CA TRP A 494 4.93 -28.02 3.16
C TRP A 494 3.51 -28.56 3.06
N VAL A 495 3.37 -29.86 2.85
CA VAL A 495 2.06 -30.54 2.83
C VAL A 495 2.03 -31.55 3.96
N GLU A 496 1.07 -31.39 4.85
CA GLU A 496 0.82 -32.26 6.01
C GLU A 496 -0.55 -32.95 5.82
N ASP A 497 -0.56 -34.27 5.82
CA ASP A 497 -1.80 -35.07 5.80
C ASP A 497 -2.30 -35.28 7.25
N ILE A 498 -3.28 -34.49 7.66
CA ILE A 498 -3.91 -34.63 9.00
C ILE A 498 -4.81 -35.88 9.01
N LYS A 499 -4.40 -36.93 9.71
CA LYS A 499 -5.24 -38.12 9.96
C LYS A 499 -6.01 -37.97 11.27
N TYR A 500 -7.34 -37.93 11.18
CA TYR A 500 -8.21 -37.95 12.36
C TYR A 500 -8.38 -39.39 12.88
N VAL A 501 -7.95 -39.64 14.12
CA VAL A 501 -8.25 -40.89 14.83
C VAL A 501 -9.46 -40.65 15.74
N THR A 502 -10.58 -41.32 15.46
CA THR A 502 -11.73 -41.32 16.38
C THR A 502 -11.50 -42.43 17.41
N GLN A 503 -11.19 -42.04 18.65
CA GLN A 503 -11.06 -42.97 19.76
C GLN A 503 -12.44 -43.13 20.41
N PHE A 504 -13.04 -44.30 20.32
CA PHE A 504 -14.24 -44.63 21.09
C PHE A 504 -13.81 -44.99 22.51
N VAL A 505 -14.24 -44.20 23.49
CA VAL A 505 -14.08 -44.52 24.91
C VAL A 505 -15.30 -45.33 25.32
N ASP A 506 -15.14 -46.64 25.50
CA ASP A 506 -16.17 -47.47 26.12
C ASP A 506 -16.18 -47.18 27.64
N GLU A 507 -17.01 -46.23 28.07
CA GLU A 507 -17.33 -46.05 29.48
C GLU A 507 -18.21 -47.20 29.96
N THR A 508 -17.61 -48.15 30.69
CA THR A 508 -18.36 -49.20 31.41
C THR A 508 -18.95 -48.59 32.68
N VAL A 509 -20.21 -48.17 32.64
CA VAL A 509 -20.93 -47.70 33.82
C VAL A 509 -21.40 -48.91 34.64
N VAL A 510 -20.79 -49.14 35.80
CA VAL A 510 -21.29 -50.11 36.79
C VAL A 510 -22.52 -49.50 37.47
N ALA A 511 -23.72 -49.91 37.04
CA ALA A 511 -24.96 -49.56 37.69
C ALA A 511 -25.09 -50.31 39.03
N THR A 512 -25.02 -49.59 40.14
CA THR A 512 -25.39 -50.14 41.45
C THR A 512 -26.90 -49.97 41.61
N ALA A 513 -27.64 -51.08 41.80
CA ALA A 513 -29.09 -51.06 41.94
C ALA A 513 -29.52 -50.36 43.25
N GLY A 514 -30.06 -49.15 43.14
CA GLY A 514 -30.77 -48.47 44.23
C GLY A 514 -32.17 -49.07 44.42
N GLY A 515 -32.55 -49.36 45.66
CA GLY A 515 -33.82 -49.96 46.04
C GLY A 515 -35.06 -49.12 45.68
N PRO A 516 -36.27 -49.71 45.78
CA PRO A 516 -37.50 -49.16 45.19
C PRO A 516 -37.98 -47.87 45.87
N ALA A 517 -38.33 -46.88 45.04
CA ALA A 517 -38.98 -45.63 45.44
C ALA A 517 -40.50 -45.81 45.69
N PRO A 518 -41.12 -45.03 46.61
CA PRO A 518 -42.54 -45.12 46.92
C PRO A 518 -43.45 -44.44 45.86
N PRO A 519 -44.72 -44.84 45.74
CA PRO A 519 -45.60 -44.43 44.64
C PRO A 519 -46.14 -42.98 44.77
N PRO A 520 -46.45 -42.31 43.65
CA PRO A 520 -46.86 -40.91 43.63
C PRO A 520 -48.33 -40.67 44.04
N LEU A 521 -48.55 -39.55 44.74
CA LEU A 521 -49.86 -39.07 45.20
C LEU A 521 -50.69 -38.49 44.05
N VAL A 522 -51.92 -38.99 43.92
CA VAL A 522 -52.93 -38.57 42.93
C VAL A 522 -53.57 -37.25 43.35
N ARG A 523 -53.38 -36.17 42.56
CA ARG A 523 -54.07 -34.89 42.75
C ARG A 523 -55.32 -34.82 41.86
N ARG A 524 -56.48 -35.01 42.47
CA ARG A 524 -57.82 -34.99 41.87
C ARG A 524 -58.24 -33.53 41.59
N GLN A 525 -58.30 -33.12 40.32
CA GLN A 525 -59.00 -31.88 39.93
C GLN A 525 -60.40 -32.22 39.41
N LEU A 526 -61.39 -31.61 40.07
CA LEU A 526 -62.82 -31.77 39.84
C LEU A 526 -63.27 -31.03 38.58
N ARG A 527 -64.17 -31.68 37.84
CA ARG A 527 -64.84 -31.17 36.63
C ARG A 527 -65.72 -29.95 36.96
N HIS A 528 -65.66 -28.93 36.11
CA HIS A 528 -66.70 -27.91 36.00
C HIS A 528 -67.96 -28.51 35.36
N LEU A 529 -69.11 -28.25 35.98
CA LEU A 529 -70.45 -28.40 35.40
C LEU A 529 -71.20 -27.07 35.55
N GLN A 530 -71.91 -26.72 34.48
CA GLN A 530 -72.61 -25.48 34.18
C GLN A 530 -73.60 -25.01 35.27
N LYS A 531 -73.85 -23.69 35.33
CA LYS A 531 -75.20 -23.15 35.10
C LYS A 531 -75.24 -21.62 34.94
N HIS A 532 -76.25 -21.22 34.18
CA HIS A 532 -76.59 -19.89 33.67
C HIS A 532 -77.04 -18.86 34.73
N ALA A 533 -77.00 -17.59 34.30
CA ALA A 533 -78.12 -16.64 34.28
C ALA A 533 -77.99 -15.36 35.13
N ARG A 534 -78.02 -14.24 34.38
CA ARG A 534 -78.77 -12.97 34.57
C ARG A 534 -78.70 -12.21 35.91
N ALA A 535 -78.19 -10.98 35.76
CA ALA A 535 -78.80 -9.69 36.09
C ALA A 535 -79.37 -9.47 37.51
N GLN A 536 -78.81 -8.49 38.23
CA GLN A 536 -79.35 -7.12 38.28
C GLN A 536 -78.22 -6.13 38.50
#